data_AF-A0A0W8EMZ4-F1
#
_entry.id   AF-A0A0W8EMZ4-F1
#
_cell.length_a   1.000
_cell.length_b   1.000
_cell.length_c   1.000
_cell.angle_alpha   90.00
_cell.angle_beta   90.00
_cell.angle_gamma   90.00
#
_symmetry.space_group_name_H-M   'P 1'
#
loop_
_entity.id
_entity.type
_entity.pdbx_description
1 polymer ?
#
loop_
_entity_poly.entity_id
_entity_poly.type
_entity_poly.pdbx_seq_one_letter_code
_entity_poly.pdbx_strand_id
1 'polypeptide(L)'
;MSYNGKAFDVPYLAGRSAFYGRPAAIANPHYDLLHFSRRRWRDQLPDCRLVTVEEHLLGIHRGDDIPGAMVPEFYEAFLTTGNPGPLVPIVTHNRQDLVSLARLFCLLQGGCT
;
A
#
# COMPACT_ATOMS: atom_id res chain seq x y z
N MET A 1 5.96 -8.69 -0.12
CA MET A 1 5.40 -8.04 -1.33
C MET A 1 4.91 -6.66 -0.92
N SER A 2 5.09 -5.63 -1.75
CA SER A 2 4.56 -4.28 -1.51
C SER A 2 4.25 -3.55 -2.82
N TYR A 3 3.76 -2.32 -2.73
CA TYR A 3 3.60 -1.41 -3.86
C TYR A 3 4.38 -0.12 -3.59
N ASN A 4 5.43 0.15 -4.35
CA ASN A 4 6.36 1.25 -4.11
C ASN A 4 7.14 1.16 -2.78
N GLY A 5 7.09 0.02 -2.09
CA GLY A 5 7.70 -0.10 -0.77
C GLY A 5 9.23 -0.07 -0.77
N LYS A 6 9.90 -0.36 -1.89
CA LYS A 6 11.37 -0.19 -1.97
C LYS A 6 11.77 1.27 -1.84
N ALA A 7 10.97 2.18 -2.37
CA ALA A 7 11.23 3.61 -2.33
C ALA A 7 10.58 4.31 -1.12
N PHE A 8 9.59 3.68 -0.47
CA PHE A 8 8.80 4.29 0.60
C PHE A 8 8.85 3.49 1.92
N ASP A 9 8.19 2.33 1.99
CA ASP A 9 8.02 1.56 3.24
C ASP A 9 9.36 1.15 3.86
N VAL A 10 10.26 0.59 3.05
CA VAL A 10 11.55 0.03 3.51
C VAL A 10 12.45 1.12 4.09
N PRO A 11 12.72 2.25 3.40
CA PRO A 11 13.46 3.36 4.00
C PRO A 11 12.82 3.90 5.28
N TYR A 12 11.49 4.03 5.31
CA TYR A 12 10.77 4.56 6.47
C TYR A 12 10.89 3.64 7.70
N LEU A 13 10.67 2.34 7.52
CA LEU A 13 10.80 1.33 8.58
C LEU A 13 12.25 1.19 9.06
N ALA A 14 13.24 1.28 8.17
CA ALA A 14 14.64 1.29 8.54
C ALA A 14 14.99 2.50 9.40
N GLY A 15 14.53 3.70 9.01
CA GLY A 15 14.69 4.93 9.80
C GLY A 15 14.07 4.82 11.19
N ARG A 16 12.84 4.30 11.30
CA ARG A 16 12.20 4.04 12.60
C ARG A 16 12.96 3.01 13.43
N SER A 17 13.44 1.93 12.82
CA SER A 17 14.22 0.90 13.53
C SER A 17 15.49 1.49 14.11
N ALA A 18 16.22 2.27 13.31
CA ALA A 18 17.44 2.98 13.75
C ALA A 18 17.15 3.95 14.90
N PHE A 19 16.06 4.73 14.80
CA PHE A 19 15.64 5.67 15.86
C PHE A 19 15.41 4.97 17.21
N TYR A 20 14.83 3.76 17.20
CA TYR A 20 14.60 2.97 18.40
C TYR A 20 15.77 2.04 18.78
N GLY A 21 16.93 2.13 18.11
CA GLY A 21 18.09 1.26 18.36
C GLY A 21 17.83 -0.21 18.06
N ARG A 22 16.90 -0.51 17.14
CA ARG A 22 16.54 -1.88 16.74
C ARG A 22 17.20 -2.24 15.40
N PRO A 23 17.66 -3.48 15.22
CA PRO A 23 18.19 -3.92 13.93
C PRO A 23 17.09 -3.85 12.86
N ALA A 24 17.42 -3.28 11.71
CA ALA A 24 16.52 -3.29 10.56
C ALA A 24 16.49 -4.70 9.95
N ALA A 25 15.35 -5.39 10.06
CA ALA A 25 15.19 -6.74 9.55
C ALA A 25 14.34 -6.76 8.28
N ILE A 26 14.93 -6.40 7.13
CA ILE A 26 14.31 -6.63 5.82
C ILE A 26 15.37 -7.21 4.88
N ALA A 27 15.70 -8.50 5.06
CA ALA A 27 16.66 -9.23 4.22
C ALA A 27 16.01 -10.23 3.26
N ASN A 28 14.67 -10.29 3.23
CA ASN A 28 13.94 -11.26 2.42
C ASN A 28 13.81 -10.80 0.96
N PRO A 29 13.70 -11.73 -0.01
CA PRO A 29 13.32 -11.40 -1.38
C PRO A 29 12.06 -10.52 -1.41
N HIS A 30 12.18 -9.34 -2.01
CA HIS A 30 11.13 -8.32 -1.98
C HIS A 30 10.56 -8.04 -3.37
N TYR A 31 9.34 -8.54 -3.59
CA TYR A 31 8.50 -8.22 -4.73
C TYR A 31 7.80 -6.87 -4.52
N ASP A 32 8.36 -5.82 -5.11
CA ASP A 32 7.69 -4.52 -5.22
C ASP A 32 6.95 -4.45 -6.55
N LEU A 33 5.62 -4.54 -6.47
CA LEU A 33 4.73 -4.70 -7.62
C LEU A 33 4.71 -3.47 -8.52
N LEU A 34 5.02 -2.27 -8.03
CA LEU A 34 5.03 -1.06 -8.86
C LEU A 34 5.98 -1.20 -10.05
N HIS A 35 7.16 -1.80 -9.83
CA HIS A 35 8.13 -1.99 -10.91
C HIS A 35 7.66 -3.01 -11.95
N PHE A 36 6.97 -4.07 -11.52
CA PHE A 36 6.38 -5.05 -12.43
C PHE A 36 5.21 -4.44 -13.21
N SER A 37 4.34 -3.68 -12.53
CA SER A 37 3.23 -2.98 -13.17
C SER A 37 3.70 -1.98 -14.22
N ARG A 38 4.70 -1.16 -13.91
CA ARG A 38 5.29 -0.22 -14.87
C ARG A 38 5.89 -0.93 -16.08
N ARG A 39 6.61 -2.03 -15.88
CA ARG A 39 7.16 -2.81 -16.99
C ARG A 39 6.07 -3.37 -17.91
N ARG A 40 4.92 -3.76 -17.35
CA ARG A 40 3.88 -4.46 -18.10
C ARG A 40 2.81 -3.55 -18.70
N TRP A 41 2.53 -2.39 -18.08
CA TRP A 41 1.34 -1.59 -18.39
C TRP A 41 1.57 -0.07 -18.44
N ARG A 42 2.80 0.44 -18.34
CA ARG A 42 3.03 1.91 -18.38
C ARG A 42 2.51 2.61 -19.63
N ASP A 43 2.45 1.91 -20.75
CA ASP A 43 1.99 2.45 -22.04
C ASP A 43 0.50 2.16 -22.28
N GLN A 44 -0.17 1.46 -21.36
CA GLN A 44 -1.58 1.06 -21.43
C GLN A 44 -2.45 1.77 -20.39
N LEU A 45 -1.85 2.25 -19.29
CA LEU A 45 -2.53 2.93 -18.20
C LEU A 45 -2.14 4.41 -18.15
N PRO A 46 -3.04 5.30 -17.70
CA PRO A 46 -2.72 6.73 -17.56
C PRO A 46 -1.60 6.96 -16.54
N ASP A 47 -1.54 6.14 -15.49
CA ASP A 47 -0.42 6.05 -14.57
C ASP A 47 -0.37 4.64 -13.92
N CYS A 48 0.64 4.38 -13.10
CA CYS A 48 0.73 3.13 -12.33
C CYS A 48 0.58 3.37 -10.82
N ARG A 49 -0.29 4.29 -10.40
CA ARG A 49 -0.75 4.35 -9.00
C ARG A 49 -1.65 3.14 -8.74
N LEU A 50 -1.69 2.68 -7.48
CA LEU A 50 -2.46 1.49 -7.14
C LEU A 50 -3.95 1.64 -7.49
N VAL A 51 -4.53 2.82 -7.22
CA VAL A 51 -5.92 3.14 -7.57
C VAL A 51 -6.22 2.97 -9.07
N THR A 52 -5.29 3.42 -9.94
CA THR A 52 -5.45 3.29 -11.39
C THR A 52 -5.33 1.83 -11.83
N VAL A 53 -4.38 1.09 -11.25
CA VAL A 53 -4.23 -0.35 -11.50
C VAL A 53 -5.46 -1.13 -11.06
N GLU A 54 -6.03 -0.80 -9.91
CA GLU A 54 -7.25 -1.42 -9.38
C GLU A 54 -8.46 -1.20 -10.29
N GLU A 55 -8.67 0.04 -10.71
CA GLU A 55 -9.77 0.41 -11.60
C GLU A 55 -9.64 -0.31 -12.94
N HIS A 56 -8.48 -0.21 -13.59
CA HIS A 56 -8.33 -0.64 -14.99
C HIS A 56 -8.03 -2.13 -15.15
N LEU A 57 -7.41 -2.78 -14.16
CA LEU A 57 -6.99 -4.18 -14.26
C LEU A 57 -7.78 -5.12 -13.36
N LEU A 58 -8.28 -4.64 -12.20
CA LEU A 58 -8.93 -5.49 -11.20
C LEU A 58 -10.45 -5.24 -11.10
N GLY A 59 -10.98 -4.26 -11.84
CA GLY A 59 -12.39 -3.86 -11.79
C GLY A 59 -12.82 -3.33 -10.42
N ILE A 60 -11.88 -2.79 -9.63
CA ILE A 60 -12.15 -2.22 -8.31
C ILE A 60 -12.31 -0.71 -8.46
N HIS A 61 -13.51 -0.20 -8.19
CA HIS A 61 -13.78 1.23 -8.13
C HIS A 61 -13.82 1.68 -6.68
N ARG A 62 -12.88 2.55 -6.29
CA ARG A 62 -12.82 3.11 -4.94
C ARG A 62 -13.77 4.29 -4.80
N GLY A 63 -14.32 4.46 -3.61
CA GLY A 63 -15.00 5.69 -3.21
C GLY A 63 -14.01 6.76 -2.74
N ASP A 64 -14.51 7.85 -2.16
CA ASP A 64 -13.67 8.87 -1.55
C ASP A 64 -12.89 8.29 -0.35
N ASP A 65 -11.58 8.11 -0.56
CA ASP A 65 -10.65 7.68 0.48
C ASP A 65 -10.27 8.86 1.40
N ILE A 66 -9.89 8.55 2.63
CA ILE A 66 -9.27 9.54 3.51
C ILE A 66 -7.97 10.02 2.86
N PRO A 67 -7.77 11.34 2.70
CA PRO A 67 -6.49 11.86 2.24
C PRO A 67 -5.37 11.35 3.16
N GLY A 68 -4.34 10.72 2.61
CA GLY A 68 -3.26 10.13 3.42
C GLY A 68 -2.59 11.12 4.39
N ALA A 69 -2.64 12.41 4.07
CA ALA A 69 -2.18 13.49 4.94
C ALA A 69 -2.96 13.61 6.27
N MET A 70 -4.20 13.12 6.34
CA MET A 70 -5.07 13.15 7.53
C MET A 70 -4.86 11.96 8.48
N VAL A 71 -4.07 10.96 8.07
CA VAL A 71 -3.81 9.76 8.88
C VAL A 71 -3.19 10.11 10.25
N PRO A 72 -2.22 11.03 10.36
CA PRO A 72 -1.67 11.45 11.65
C PRO A 72 -2.74 12.03 12.60
N GLU A 73 -3.60 12.92 12.12
CA GLU A 73 -4.66 13.54 12.91
C GLU A 73 -5.66 12.50 13.42
N PHE A 74 -6.02 11.54 12.57
CA PHE A 74 -6.95 10.47 12.94
C PHE A 74 -6.34 9.52 13.98
N TYR A 75 -5.04 9.26 13.87
CA TYR A 75 -4.31 8.47 14.85
C TYR A 75 -4.17 9.22 16.19
N GLU A 76 -3.90 10.52 16.17
CA GLU A 76 -3.82 11.35 17.37
C GLU A 76 -5.18 11.43 18.09
N ALA A 77 -6.27 11.52 17.34
CA ALA A 77 -7.62 11.48 17.90
C ALA A 77 -7.88 10.16 18.63
N PHE A 78 -7.41 9.02 18.10
CA PHE A 78 -7.48 7.74 18.79
C PHE A 78 -6.63 7.73 20.07
N LEU A 79 -5.38 8.21 20.02
CA LEU A 79 -4.50 8.26 21.20
C LEU A 79 -5.09 9.12 22.33
N THR A 80 -5.70 10.24 21.98
CA THR A 80 -6.28 11.20 22.94
C THR A 80 -7.57 10.70 23.55
N THR A 81 -8.46 10.12 22.74
CA THR A 81 -9.84 9.79 23.15
C THR A 81 -10.04 8.33 23.52
N GLY A 82 -9.14 7.44 23.09
CA GLY A 82 -9.32 5.99 23.14
C GLY A 82 -10.40 5.45 22.17
N ASN A 83 -11.08 6.32 21.42
CA ASN A 83 -12.11 5.91 20.46
C ASN A 83 -11.46 5.37 19.17
N PRO A 84 -11.66 4.10 18.81
CA PRO A 84 -11.06 3.53 17.59
C PRO A 84 -11.79 3.95 16.31
N GLY A 85 -12.94 4.63 16.40
CA GLY A 85 -13.75 5.06 15.25
C GLY A 85 -12.96 5.72 14.12
N PRO A 86 -12.08 6.71 14.39
CA PRO A 86 -11.22 7.31 13.37
C PRO A 86 -10.27 6.32 12.67
N LEU A 87 -9.87 5.23 13.31
CA LEU A 87 -8.96 4.26 12.70
C LEU A 87 -9.65 3.31 11.72
N VAL A 88 -10.96 3.08 11.86
CA VAL A 88 -11.74 2.15 11.04
C VAL A 88 -11.52 2.36 9.53
N PRO A 89 -11.67 3.58 8.98
CA PRO A 89 -11.45 3.80 7.56
C PRO A 89 -9.98 3.60 7.13
N ILE A 90 -8.99 3.93 7.97
CA ILE A 90 -7.57 3.71 7.69
C ILE A 90 -7.27 2.20 7.55
N VAL A 91 -7.75 1.41 8.50
CA VAL A 91 -7.58 -0.05 8.50
C VAL A 91 -8.33 -0.69 7.33
N THR A 92 -9.51 -0.16 6.99
CA THR A 92 -10.32 -0.64 5.87
C THR A 92 -9.61 -0.41 4.54
N HIS A 93 -9.04 0.79 4.33
CA HIS A 93 -8.22 1.09 3.16
C HIS A 93 -7.00 0.18 3.08
N ASN A 94 -6.26 0.03 4.19
CA ASN A 94 -5.07 -0.83 4.20
C ASN A 94 -5.42 -2.29 3.87
N ARG A 95 -6.55 -2.80 4.37
CA ARG A 95 -7.04 -4.13 4.01
C ARG A 95 -7.29 -4.24 2.50
N GLN A 96 -7.95 -3.25 1.90
CA GLN A 96 -8.20 -3.23 0.45
C GLN A 96 -6.88 -3.22 -0.33
N ASP A 97 -5.91 -2.40 0.07
CA ASP A 97 -4.57 -2.36 -0.55
C ASP A 97 -3.96 -3.76 -0.56
N LEU A 98 -3.91 -4.44 0.59
CA LEU A 98 -3.33 -5.78 0.71
C LEU A 98 -4.03 -6.82 -0.19
N VAL A 99 -5.37 -6.77 -0.29
CA VAL A 99 -6.15 -7.62 -1.19
C VAL A 99 -5.79 -7.32 -2.65
N SER A 100 -5.70 -6.06 -3.02
CA SER A 100 -5.33 -5.64 -4.37
C SER A 100 -3.91 -6.06 -4.73
N LEU A 101 -2.96 -6.02 -3.80
CA LEU A 101 -1.60 -6.53 -4.04
C LEU A 101 -1.60 -8.04 -4.30
N ALA A 102 -2.39 -8.81 -3.54
CA ALA A 102 -2.51 -10.25 -3.77
C ALA A 102 -3.10 -10.55 -5.15
N ARG A 103 -4.20 -9.89 -5.53
CA ARG A 103 -4.83 -10.06 -6.85
C ARG A 103 -3.91 -9.65 -7.99
N LEU A 104 -3.24 -8.50 -7.85
CA LEU A 104 -2.28 -8.00 -8.85
C LEU A 104 -1.08 -8.94 -9.00
N PHE A 105 -0.59 -9.53 -7.92
CA PHE A 105 0.49 -10.51 -7.99
C PHE A 105 0.07 -11.75 -8.77
N CYS A 106 -1.13 -12.30 -8.51
CA CYS A 106 -1.66 -13.42 -9.30
C CYS A 106 -1.74 -13.06 -10.80
N LEU A 107 -2.29 -11.89 -11.12
CA LEU A 107 -2.38 -11.39 -12.49
C LEU A 107 -1.00 -11.29 -13.16
N LEU A 108 0.02 -10.80 -12.44
CA LEU A 108 1.40 -10.70 -12.93
C LEU A 108 2.07 -12.07 -13.13
N GLN A 109 1.64 -13.11 -12.42
CA GLN A 109 2.10 -14.50 -12.62
C GLN A 109 1.38 -15.20 -13.78
N GLY A 110 0.39 -14.57 -14.42
CA GLY A 110 -0.43 -15.20 -15.46
C GLY A 110 -1.47 -16.19 -14.92
N GLY A 111 -1.82 -16.09 -13.63
CA GLY A 111 -2.79 -16.97 -12.95
C GLY A 111 -4.01 -16.23 -12.40
N CYS A 112 -5.17 -16.90 -12.47
CA CYS A 112 -6.52 -16.49 -12.05
C CYS A 112 -7.18 -15.36 -12.86
N THR A 113 -7.71 -15.73 -14.04
CA THR A 113 -9.04 -15.29 -14.48
C THR A 113 -10.13 -16.12 -13.82
#